data_AF-A0A2W7CQS9-F1
#
_entry.id   AF-A0A2W7CQS9-F1
#
_cell.length_a   1.000
_cell.length_b   1.000
_cell.length_c   1.000
_cell.angle_alpha   90.00
_cell.angle_beta   90.00
_cell.angle_gamma   90.00
#
_symmetry.space_group_name_H-M   'P 1'
#
loop_
_entity.id
_entity.type
_entity.pdbx_description
1 polymer ?
#
loop_
_entity_poly.entity_id
_entity_poly.type
_entity_poly.pdbx_seq_one_letter_code
_entity_poly.pdbx_strand_id
1 'polypeptide(L)'
;MEAPGRRVPGLMEADRHARNTLGLRRVRSALNGHKAHATSPRHQALDQSRRDRRIQGRRPHGPLPCPGAEALAAESTRSRRAGAARVGKRHGLGGRLADDVGNPAGSGGGLQMMIAGYAIAWGVICNDEFVVGAGAFHQLIQRGFQPQMLLEHEGEEIGRWLKIREDDRGLLCVGEVFSDSPRAQLARDLMVSGKLPGLSLGRKETMARPIASGISFVRQVLRIDEISLVEEPRCPAALIDSICEMGAG
;
A
#
# COMPACT_ATOMS: atom_id res chain seq x y z
N MET A 1 -62.93 -19.08 56.48
CA MET A 1 -63.08 -19.61 57.84
C MET A 1 -62.08 -20.73 58.03
N GLU A 2 -61.22 -20.55 59.02
CA GLU A 2 -60.35 -21.48 59.78
C GLU A 2 -59.59 -22.67 59.16
N ALA A 3 -58.36 -22.81 59.70
CA ALA A 3 -57.30 -23.82 59.52
C ALA A 3 -57.63 -25.14 60.27
N PRO A 4 -56.72 -26.08 60.65
CA PRO A 4 -55.23 -26.18 60.56
C PRO A 4 -54.75 -27.54 59.99
N GLY A 5 -53.48 -27.92 59.78
CA GLY A 5 -52.14 -27.45 60.13
C GLY A 5 -51.25 -28.71 60.27
N ARG A 6 -50.09 -28.80 59.59
CA ARG A 6 -49.04 -29.81 59.88
C ARG A 6 -47.64 -29.25 59.61
N ARG A 7 -46.75 -29.47 60.58
CA ARG A 7 -45.35 -29.04 60.66
C ARG A 7 -44.43 -29.97 59.84
N VAL A 8 -43.32 -29.41 59.36
CA VAL A 8 -42.08 -30.14 59.01
C VAL A 8 -40.87 -29.41 59.62
N PRO A 9 -39.95 -30.11 60.29
CA PRO A 9 -38.56 -29.68 60.50
C PRO A 9 -37.68 -30.32 59.40
N GLY A 10 -36.47 -29.90 59.07
CA GLY A 10 -35.53 -28.91 59.58
C GLY A 10 -34.17 -29.21 58.94
N LEU A 11 -33.53 -28.17 58.42
CA LEU A 11 -32.11 -27.92 58.06
C LEU A 11 -31.13 -29.08 57.79
N MET A 12 -30.40 -28.94 56.67
CA MET A 12 -29.12 -29.59 56.40
C MET A 12 -28.14 -28.53 55.87
N GLU A 13 -27.05 -28.28 56.60
CA GLU A 13 -25.95 -27.39 56.19
C GLU A 13 -24.61 -28.04 56.59
N ALA A 14 -23.64 -27.98 55.67
CA ALA A 14 -22.16 -28.10 55.72
C ALA A 14 -21.51 -29.11 56.73
N ASP A 15 -20.40 -29.82 56.48
CA ASP A 15 -19.15 -29.45 55.83
C ASP A 15 -18.22 -30.70 55.73
N ARG A 16 -17.25 -30.64 54.82
CA ARG A 16 -15.92 -31.28 54.72
C ARG A 16 -15.51 -32.62 55.40
N HIS A 17 -14.76 -33.36 54.56
CA HIS A 17 -13.49 -34.10 54.77
C HIS A 17 -13.44 -35.65 54.78
N ALA A 18 -12.57 -36.11 53.88
CA ALA A 18 -11.63 -37.23 53.96
C ALA A 18 -12.15 -38.68 53.83
N ARG A 19 -11.75 -39.31 52.72
CA ARG A 19 -11.09 -40.62 52.78
C ARG A 19 -10.13 -40.83 51.59
N ASN A 20 -8.92 -41.20 51.96
CA ASN A 20 -7.71 -41.47 51.17
C ASN A 20 -7.56 -43.00 51.07
N THR A 21 -7.16 -43.54 49.91
CA THR A 21 -6.09 -44.58 49.79
C THR A 21 -5.85 -45.03 48.33
N LEU A 22 -4.62 -44.76 47.88
CA LEU A 22 -3.69 -45.55 47.06
C LEU A 22 -4.13 -46.30 45.77
N GLY A 23 -3.47 -45.91 44.67
CA GLY A 23 -3.19 -46.75 43.49
C GLY A 23 -1.89 -46.27 42.82
N LEU A 24 -0.77 -46.89 43.18
CA LEU A 24 0.60 -46.51 42.80
C LEU A 24 0.94 -46.80 41.33
N ARG A 25 1.66 -45.84 40.74
CA ARG A 25 2.24 -45.83 39.41
C ARG A 25 3.49 -46.72 39.29
N ARG A 26 3.56 -47.51 38.23
CA ARG A 26 4.73 -47.65 37.31
C ARG A 26 4.10 -47.74 35.90
N VAL A 27 4.63 -47.15 34.84
CA VAL A 27 5.79 -47.64 34.07
C VAL A 27 6.17 -46.58 33.00
N ARG A 28 7.50 -46.45 32.79
CA ARG A 28 8.26 -45.96 31.60
C ARG A 28 8.42 -44.46 31.33
N SER A 29 9.60 -44.00 31.75
CA SER A 29 10.49 -43.08 31.03
C SER A 29 10.60 -43.44 29.54
N ALA A 30 10.37 -42.45 28.68
CA ALA A 30 10.87 -42.41 27.31
C ALA A 30 11.30 -40.98 27.00
N LEU A 31 12.61 -40.81 26.92
CA LEU A 31 13.28 -39.65 26.35
C LEU A 31 12.84 -39.50 24.89
N ASN A 32 12.36 -38.32 24.51
CA ASN A 32 12.63 -37.78 23.18
C ASN A 32 12.55 -36.24 23.18
N GLY A 33 13.67 -35.64 22.79
CA GLY A 33 14.00 -34.24 23.01
C GLY A 33 13.21 -33.28 22.16
N HIS A 34 12.57 -32.32 22.82
CA HIS A 34 12.27 -31.03 22.23
C HIS A 34 13.54 -30.19 22.25
N LYS A 35 14.41 -30.36 21.23
CA LYS A 35 15.40 -29.33 20.91
C LYS A 35 14.66 -28.15 20.31
N ALA A 36 14.25 -27.20 21.16
CA ALA A 36 14.09 -25.83 20.73
C ALA A 36 15.46 -25.38 20.20
N HIS A 37 15.64 -25.37 18.89
CA HIS A 37 16.80 -24.74 18.28
C HIS A 37 16.66 -23.23 18.46
N ALA A 38 17.01 -22.73 19.65
CA ALA A 38 17.47 -21.36 19.80
C ALA A 38 18.68 -21.23 18.87
N THR A 39 18.48 -20.59 17.72
CA THR A 39 19.60 -20.21 16.85
C THR A 39 20.51 -19.33 17.70
N SER A 40 21.70 -19.84 18.00
CA SER A 40 22.72 -19.10 18.77
C SER A 40 22.83 -17.68 18.23
N PRO A 41 23.09 -16.66 19.06
CA PRO A 41 23.30 -15.27 18.60
C PRO A 41 24.29 -15.17 17.42
N ARG A 42 25.27 -16.09 17.37
CA ARG A 42 26.19 -16.24 16.23
C ARG A 42 25.50 -16.69 14.93
N HIS A 43 24.54 -17.61 14.99
CA HIS A 43 23.76 -18.05 13.83
C HIS A 43 22.80 -16.97 13.33
N GLN A 44 22.18 -16.20 14.25
CA GLN A 44 21.34 -15.05 13.88
C GLN A 44 22.17 -13.94 13.23
N ALA A 45 23.34 -13.62 13.80
CA ALA A 45 24.27 -12.66 13.21
C ALA A 45 24.82 -13.13 11.84
N LEU A 46 25.04 -14.43 11.66
CA LEU A 46 25.46 -14.99 10.37
C LEU A 46 24.35 -14.95 9.32
N ASP A 47 23.09 -15.22 9.67
CA ASP A 47 21.93 -15.09 8.78
C ASP A 47 21.69 -13.62 8.39
N GLN A 48 21.74 -12.70 9.37
CA GLN A 48 21.69 -11.26 9.12
C GLN A 48 22.80 -10.82 8.16
N SER A 49 24.05 -11.22 8.42
CA SER A 49 25.20 -10.86 7.57
C SER A 49 25.15 -11.46 6.16
N ARG A 50 24.43 -12.58 5.97
CA ARG A 50 24.20 -13.21 4.65
C ARG A 50 23.08 -12.49 3.90
N ARG A 51 22.04 -12.01 4.60
CA ARG A 51 20.99 -11.16 4.04
C ARG A 51 21.53 -9.78 3.67
N ASP A 52 22.34 -9.19 4.54
CA ASP A 52 23.01 -7.90 4.31
C ASP A 52 23.95 -7.99 3.10
N ARG A 53 24.73 -9.08 2.97
CA ARG A 53 25.54 -9.32 1.76
C ARG A 53 24.71 -9.52 0.49
N ARG A 54 23.48 -10.04 0.59
CA ARG A 54 22.56 -10.21 -0.55
C ARG A 54 21.92 -8.88 -0.97
N ILE A 55 21.73 -7.96 -0.04
CA ILE A 55 21.26 -6.58 -0.29
C ILE A 55 22.42 -5.74 -0.83
N GLN A 56 23.60 -5.82 -0.21
CA GLN A 56 24.83 -5.07 -0.59
C GLN A 56 25.46 -5.57 -1.90
N GLY A 57 25.16 -6.81 -2.32
CA GLY A 57 25.65 -7.39 -3.58
C GLY A 57 24.88 -6.96 -4.83
N ARG A 58 23.74 -6.28 -4.68
CA ARG A 58 23.08 -5.61 -5.79
C ARG A 58 23.77 -4.26 -5.99
N ARG A 59 24.28 -4.01 -7.20
CA ARG A 59 24.80 -2.68 -7.55
C ARG A 59 23.74 -1.65 -7.16
N PRO A 60 24.09 -0.56 -6.45
CA PRO A 60 23.15 0.51 -6.22
C PRO A 60 22.67 0.96 -7.60
N HIS A 61 21.38 0.80 -7.83
CA HIS A 61 20.83 1.26 -9.07
C HIS A 61 20.80 2.80 -9.01
N GLY A 62 21.33 3.46 -10.03
CA GLY A 62 21.30 4.92 -10.12
C GLY A 62 19.86 5.47 -10.09
N PRO A 63 19.71 6.79 -9.85
CA PRO A 63 18.42 7.45 -9.86
C PRO A 63 17.68 7.19 -11.17
N LEU A 64 16.36 7.13 -11.11
CA LEU A 64 15.54 6.96 -12.31
C LEU A 64 15.76 8.15 -13.27
N PRO A 65 15.85 7.90 -14.59
CA PRO A 65 15.93 8.99 -15.55
C PRO A 65 14.63 9.79 -15.55
N CYS A 66 14.72 11.07 -15.95
CA CYS A 66 13.56 11.94 -16.05
C CYS A 66 12.42 11.28 -16.83
N PRO A 67 11.17 11.27 -16.32
CA PRO A 67 10.08 10.51 -16.96
C PRO A 67 9.57 11.10 -18.29
N GLY A 68 10.13 12.21 -18.78
CA GLY A 68 9.52 13.07 -19.80
C GLY A 68 9.61 12.60 -21.26
N ALA A 69 10.54 11.71 -21.64
CA ALA A 69 10.72 11.38 -23.06
C ALA A 69 9.80 10.25 -23.57
N GLU A 70 9.50 9.25 -22.74
CA GLU A 70 8.75 8.06 -23.18
C GLU A 70 7.27 8.06 -22.78
N ALA A 71 6.90 8.76 -21.70
CA ALA A 71 5.53 8.73 -21.16
C ALA A 71 4.51 9.54 -21.98
N LEU A 72 4.91 10.71 -22.49
CA LEU A 72 4.03 11.61 -23.26
C LEU A 72 3.61 11.01 -24.62
N ALA A 73 4.42 10.13 -25.21
CA ALA A 73 4.12 9.49 -26.49
C ALA A 73 2.95 8.49 -26.41
N ALA A 74 2.75 7.86 -25.24
CA ALA A 74 1.67 6.89 -25.05
C ALA A 74 0.29 7.55 -24.91
N GLU A 75 0.22 8.74 -24.31
CA GLU A 75 -1.04 9.47 -24.05
C GLU A 75 -1.63 10.09 -25.33
N SER A 76 -0.77 10.63 -26.22
CA SER A 76 -1.19 11.23 -27.50
C SER A 76 -1.91 10.24 -28.43
N THR A 77 -1.57 8.96 -28.33
CA THR A 77 -2.14 7.91 -29.18
C THR A 77 -3.53 7.45 -28.72
N ARG A 78 -3.85 7.56 -27.42
CA ARG A 78 -5.18 7.26 -26.86
C ARG A 78 -6.21 8.35 -27.16
N SER A 79 -5.81 9.63 -27.05
CA SER A 79 -6.70 10.77 -27.34
C SER A 79 -7.13 10.81 -28.82
N ARG A 80 -6.23 10.47 -29.76
CA ARG A 80 -6.56 10.41 -31.20
C ARG A 80 -7.51 9.26 -31.57
N ARG A 81 -7.46 8.12 -30.88
CA ARG A 81 -8.37 6.99 -31.15
C ARG A 81 -9.79 7.22 -30.62
N ALA A 82 -9.96 8.04 -29.57
CA ALA A 82 -11.28 8.37 -29.03
C ALA A 82 -12.04 9.40 -29.90
N GLY A 83 -11.34 10.26 -30.65
CA GLY A 83 -11.95 11.29 -31.50
C GLY A 83 -12.46 10.82 -32.88
N ALA A 84 -12.17 9.58 -33.30
CA ALA A 84 -12.46 9.10 -34.66
C ALA A 84 -13.82 8.37 -34.81
N ALA A 85 -14.65 8.30 -33.76
CA ALA A 85 -15.92 7.58 -33.80
C ALA A 85 -17.09 8.46 -33.36
N ARG A 86 -17.78 9.05 -34.34
CA ARG A 86 -19.24 9.38 -34.42
C ARG A 86 -19.46 10.71 -35.15
N VAL A 87 -19.51 10.67 -36.47
CA VAL A 87 -20.27 11.65 -37.27
C VAL A 87 -21.56 10.97 -37.71
N GLY A 88 -22.60 11.12 -36.90
CA GLY A 88 -23.96 10.67 -37.17
C GLY A 88 -24.89 11.86 -37.31
N LYS A 89 -25.19 12.20 -38.56
CA LYS A 89 -26.08 13.28 -39.02
C LYS A 89 -27.50 13.10 -38.45
N ARG A 90 -28.12 14.13 -37.86
CA ARG A 90 -29.59 14.35 -37.84
C ARG A 90 -29.99 15.77 -37.42
N HIS A 91 -31.12 16.18 -37.98
CA HIS A 91 -31.67 17.53 -38.14
C HIS A 91 -32.49 18.01 -36.94
N GLY A 92 -32.63 19.34 -36.80
CA GLY A 92 -33.94 19.95 -36.56
C GLY A 92 -34.16 20.77 -35.28
N LEU A 93 -33.91 22.08 -35.39
CA LEU A 93 -34.72 23.22 -34.91
C LEU A 93 -34.97 23.42 -33.39
N GLY A 94 -34.57 24.60 -32.90
CA GLY A 94 -35.16 25.25 -31.73
C GLY A 94 -34.13 25.86 -30.78
N GLY A 95 -33.80 27.14 -30.99
CA GLY A 95 -32.73 27.82 -30.26
C GLY A 95 -33.04 28.17 -28.80
N ARG A 96 -31.97 28.46 -28.06
CA ARG A 96 -31.79 29.60 -27.16
C ARG A 96 -30.34 29.62 -26.67
N LEU A 97 -29.79 30.83 -26.60
CA LEU A 97 -28.43 31.11 -26.14
C LEU A 97 -28.18 30.54 -24.75
N ALA A 98 -27.10 29.81 -24.60
CA ALA A 98 -26.36 29.64 -23.35
C ALA A 98 -24.91 29.36 -23.74
N ASP A 99 -24.09 30.33 -23.36
CA ASP A 99 -22.64 30.43 -23.40
C ASP A 99 -21.85 29.15 -23.73
N ASP A 100 -21.05 29.27 -24.80
CA ASP A 100 -19.89 28.45 -25.10
C ASP A 100 -18.96 28.42 -23.88
N VAL A 101 -19.18 27.49 -22.95
CA VAL A 101 -18.12 27.03 -22.04
C VAL A 101 -17.16 26.23 -22.92
N GLY A 102 -16.31 26.99 -23.60
CA GLY A 102 -15.22 26.49 -24.39
C GLY A 102 -14.46 25.47 -23.57
N ASN A 103 -14.35 24.27 -24.14
CA ASN A 103 -13.29 23.33 -23.84
C ASN A 103 -11.99 24.09 -23.51
N PRO A 104 -11.44 24.03 -22.28
CA PRO A 104 -10.12 24.56 -22.02
C PRO A 104 -9.13 23.57 -22.63
N ALA A 105 -9.03 23.59 -23.97
CA ALA A 105 -7.78 23.30 -24.62
C ALA A 105 -6.84 24.44 -24.21
N GLY A 106 -6.32 24.33 -22.99
CA GLY A 106 -5.44 25.30 -22.35
C GLY A 106 -4.19 25.46 -23.19
N SER A 107 -4.20 26.50 -24.03
CA SER A 107 -3.00 27.12 -24.55
C SER A 107 -2.43 27.97 -23.43
N GLY A 108 -1.72 27.31 -22.52
CA GLY A 108 -0.94 27.92 -21.46
C GLY A 108 0.28 27.05 -21.28
N GLY A 109 1.45 27.57 -21.66
CA GLY A 109 2.72 26.87 -21.57
C GLY A 109 3.15 26.69 -20.10
N GLY A 110 2.38 25.91 -19.33
CA GLY A 110 2.66 25.58 -17.95
C GLY A 110 3.74 24.51 -17.87
N LEU A 111 4.63 24.63 -16.89
CA LEU A 111 5.61 23.61 -16.57
C LEU A 111 4.87 22.35 -16.06
N GLN A 112 4.97 21.25 -16.80
CA GLN A 112 4.51 19.95 -16.32
C GLN A 112 5.53 19.40 -15.32
N MET A 113 5.07 18.98 -14.13
CA MET A 113 5.94 18.36 -13.15
C MET A 113 5.75 16.85 -13.17
N MET A 114 6.81 16.15 -13.57
CA MET A 114 6.88 14.71 -13.66
C MET A 114 7.62 14.14 -12.46
N ILE A 115 7.10 13.04 -11.92
CA ILE A 115 7.72 12.31 -10.83
C ILE A 115 7.87 10.83 -11.17
N ALA A 116 8.93 10.22 -10.63
CA ALA A 116 9.04 8.78 -10.58
C ALA A 116 9.69 8.34 -9.26
N GLY A 117 9.22 7.19 -8.77
CA GLY A 117 9.69 6.63 -7.51
C GLY A 117 9.06 5.28 -7.25
N TYR A 118 9.41 4.70 -6.10
CA TYR A 118 8.88 3.41 -5.68
C TYR A 118 7.87 3.61 -4.57
N ALA A 119 6.63 3.13 -4.76
CA ALA A 119 5.61 3.20 -3.71
C ALA A 119 5.78 2.09 -2.65
N ILE A 120 6.54 1.05 -2.99
CA ILE A 120 6.96 0.00 -2.07
C ILE A 120 8.18 -0.72 -2.65
N ALA A 121 9.13 -1.12 -1.82
CA ALA A 121 10.24 -1.98 -2.19
C ALA A 121 10.04 -3.41 -1.66
N TRP A 122 10.53 -4.40 -2.39
CA TRP A 122 10.36 -5.80 -2.02
C TRP A 122 11.23 -6.20 -0.84
N GLY A 123 10.67 -6.98 0.08
CA GLY A 123 11.44 -7.54 1.20
C GLY A 123 11.82 -6.51 2.28
N VAL A 124 11.38 -5.26 2.16
CA VAL A 124 11.57 -4.21 3.16
C VAL A 124 10.44 -4.26 4.18
N ILE A 125 10.79 -4.17 5.46
CA ILE A 125 9.83 -4.07 6.54
C ILE A 125 9.31 -2.63 6.57
N CYS A 126 7.99 -2.47 6.47
CA CYS A 126 7.32 -1.17 6.54
C CYS A 126 6.66 -1.02 7.91
N ASN A 127 7.04 0.04 8.63
CA ASN A 127 6.54 0.40 9.97
C ASN A 127 6.51 -0.74 11.00
N ASP A 128 7.45 -1.70 10.92
CA ASP A 128 7.47 -2.93 11.75
C ASP A 128 6.19 -3.79 11.68
N GLU A 129 5.31 -3.57 10.70
CA GLU A 129 4.01 -4.22 10.60
C GLU A 129 3.96 -5.27 9.49
N PHE A 130 4.53 -4.96 8.33
CA PHE A 130 4.42 -5.84 7.18
C PHE A 130 5.61 -5.74 6.22
N VAL A 131 5.75 -6.77 5.40
CA VAL A 131 6.66 -6.82 4.26
C VAL A 131 5.87 -7.26 3.03
N VAL A 132 6.10 -6.60 1.89
CA VAL A 132 5.41 -6.94 0.64
C VAL A 132 6.31 -7.79 -0.25
N GLY A 133 5.74 -8.89 -0.74
CA GLY A 133 6.42 -9.76 -1.69
C GLY A 133 6.34 -9.25 -3.13
N ALA A 134 7.35 -9.55 -3.93
CA ALA A 134 7.29 -9.36 -5.37
C ALA A 134 6.10 -10.13 -5.97
N GLY A 135 5.39 -9.53 -6.93
CA GLY A 135 4.19 -10.10 -7.54
C GLY A 135 2.90 -9.81 -6.78
N ALA A 136 2.96 -9.12 -5.63
CA ALA A 136 1.78 -8.84 -4.82
C ALA A 136 0.75 -7.96 -5.56
N PHE A 137 1.17 -7.14 -6.52
CA PHE A 137 0.30 -6.24 -7.30
C PHE A 137 -0.04 -6.80 -8.68
N HIS A 138 0.55 -7.91 -9.09
CA HIS A 138 0.40 -8.48 -10.43
C HIS A 138 -1.05 -8.54 -10.91
N GLN A 139 -1.94 -9.14 -10.10
CA GLN A 139 -3.37 -9.26 -10.44
C GLN A 139 -4.09 -7.90 -10.45
N LEU A 140 -3.69 -6.99 -9.57
CA LEU A 140 -4.29 -5.66 -9.47
C LEU A 140 -3.93 -4.80 -10.69
N ILE A 141 -2.66 -4.84 -11.12
CA ILE A 141 -2.18 -4.20 -12.35
C ILE A 141 -2.87 -4.78 -13.57
N GLN A 142 -3.02 -6.10 -13.68
CA GLN A 142 -3.72 -6.75 -14.79
C GLN A 142 -5.19 -6.32 -14.92
N ARG A 143 -5.85 -6.03 -13.79
CA ARG A 143 -7.22 -5.48 -13.78
C ARG A 143 -7.28 -4.01 -14.19
N GLY A 144 -6.15 -3.32 -14.30
CA GLY A 144 -6.07 -1.93 -14.73
C GLY A 144 -6.49 -0.93 -13.66
N PHE A 145 -6.16 -1.19 -12.39
CA PHE A 145 -6.44 -0.23 -11.32
C PHE A 145 -5.75 1.11 -11.55
N GLN A 146 -6.40 2.19 -11.12
CA GLN A 146 -5.92 3.56 -11.22
C GLN A 146 -6.12 4.21 -9.86
N PRO A 147 -5.12 4.16 -8.97
CA PRO A 147 -5.22 4.80 -7.67
C PRO A 147 -5.16 6.33 -7.83
N GLN A 148 -5.75 7.07 -6.92
CA GLN A 148 -5.61 8.53 -6.89
C GLN A 148 -4.20 8.93 -6.46
N MET A 149 -3.73 10.08 -6.96
CA MET A 149 -2.53 10.74 -6.43
C MET A 149 -2.98 11.83 -5.45
N LEU A 150 -2.80 11.60 -4.15
CA LEU A 150 -3.13 12.57 -3.10
C LEU A 150 -1.87 13.14 -2.45
N LEU A 151 -2.05 14.21 -1.68
CA LEU A 151 -1.05 14.73 -0.75
C LEU A 151 -1.44 14.29 0.67
N GLU A 152 -0.54 13.65 1.41
CA GLU A 152 -0.74 13.27 2.82
C GLU A 152 -2.00 12.43 3.13
N HIS A 153 -2.40 11.57 2.18
CA HIS A 153 -3.59 10.70 2.33
C HIS A 153 -4.92 11.46 2.53
N GLU A 154 -4.99 12.71 2.10
CA GLU A 154 -6.16 13.55 2.33
C GLU A 154 -6.43 14.50 1.14
N GLY A 155 -7.66 15.02 1.13
CA GLY A 155 -8.07 16.05 0.20
C GLY A 155 -8.36 15.55 -1.22
N GLU A 156 -8.25 16.47 -2.16
CA GLU A 156 -8.47 16.24 -3.58
C GLU A 156 -7.26 15.62 -4.29
N GLU A 157 -7.53 15.05 -5.46
CA GLU A 157 -6.50 14.50 -6.34
C GLU A 157 -5.61 15.61 -6.90
N ILE A 158 -4.30 15.46 -6.71
CA ILE A 158 -3.28 16.46 -7.07
C ILE A 158 -2.50 16.11 -8.33
N GLY A 159 -2.78 14.96 -8.95
CA GLY A 159 -2.06 14.49 -10.11
C GLY A 159 -2.61 13.17 -10.63
N ARG A 160 -1.95 12.59 -11.63
CA ARG A 160 -2.31 11.29 -12.18
C ARG A 160 -1.10 10.37 -12.35
N TRP A 161 -1.31 9.09 -12.09
CA TRP A 161 -0.30 8.05 -12.37
C TRP A 161 -0.36 7.64 -13.84
N LEU A 162 0.73 7.86 -14.57
CA LEU A 162 0.87 7.48 -15.98
C LEU A 162 1.30 6.02 -16.15
N LYS A 163 2.12 5.52 -15.22
CA LYS A 163 2.65 4.16 -15.26
C LYS A 163 2.82 3.61 -13.85
N ILE A 164 2.24 2.45 -13.62
CA ILE A 164 2.44 1.65 -12.41
C ILE A 164 2.86 0.25 -12.86
N ARG A 165 4.03 -0.23 -12.41
CA ARG A 165 4.51 -1.57 -12.75
C ARG A 165 5.35 -2.16 -11.62
N GLU A 166 5.38 -3.48 -11.55
CA GLU A 166 6.37 -4.19 -10.74
C GLU A 166 7.69 -4.33 -11.50
N ASP A 167 8.79 -4.25 -10.78
CA ASP A 167 10.13 -4.59 -11.26
C ASP A 167 10.95 -5.33 -10.19
N ASP A 168 12.25 -5.52 -10.43
CA ASP A 168 13.13 -6.24 -9.50
C ASP A 168 13.35 -5.55 -8.15
N ARG A 169 13.01 -4.27 -8.02
CA ARG A 169 13.15 -3.47 -6.79
C ARG A 169 11.83 -3.36 -6.04
N GLY A 170 10.74 -3.08 -6.75
CA GLY A 170 9.50 -2.65 -6.10
C GLY A 170 8.34 -2.38 -7.05
N LEU A 171 7.32 -1.70 -6.53
CA LEU A 171 6.26 -1.10 -7.32
C LEU A 171 6.71 0.28 -7.78
N LEU A 172 7.14 0.38 -9.04
CA LEU A 172 7.47 1.63 -9.68
C LEU A 172 6.20 2.40 -10.03
N CYS A 173 6.17 3.67 -9.64
CA CYS A 173 5.13 4.62 -10.01
C CYS A 173 5.76 5.80 -10.75
N VAL A 174 5.15 6.18 -11.86
CA VAL A 174 5.49 7.38 -12.65
C VAL A 174 4.21 8.18 -12.83
N GLY A 175 4.27 9.47 -12.53
CA GLY A 175 3.09 10.33 -12.54
C GLY A 175 3.39 11.76 -12.93
N GLU A 176 2.32 12.50 -13.20
CA GLU A 176 2.30 13.93 -13.45
C GLU A 176 1.52 14.61 -12.33
N VAL A 177 2.08 15.68 -11.75
CA VAL A 177 1.40 16.52 -10.75
C VAL A 177 0.75 17.70 -11.46
N PHE A 178 -0.53 17.91 -11.19
CA PHE A 178 -1.34 18.96 -11.80
C PHE A 178 -0.79 20.36 -11.45
N SER A 179 -1.17 21.36 -12.24
CA SER A 179 -0.76 22.76 -12.07
C SER A 179 -1.93 23.72 -11.87
N ASP A 180 -3.16 23.20 -11.82
CA ASP A 180 -4.41 23.98 -11.84
C ASP A 180 -5.09 24.07 -10.46
N SER A 181 -4.65 23.29 -9.47
CA SER A 181 -5.19 23.31 -8.11
C SER A 181 -4.20 23.88 -7.08
N PRO A 182 -4.67 24.64 -6.06
CA PRO A 182 -3.81 25.14 -4.99
C PRO A 182 -3.09 24.03 -4.22
N ARG A 183 -3.74 22.89 -3.99
CA ARG A 183 -3.12 21.75 -3.29
C ARG A 183 -2.07 21.06 -4.15
N ALA A 184 -2.28 20.96 -5.45
CA ALA A 184 -1.23 20.46 -6.35
C ALA A 184 -0.04 21.41 -6.39
N GLN A 185 -0.26 22.73 -6.43
CA GLN A 185 0.83 23.70 -6.33
C GLN A 185 1.62 23.58 -5.02
N LEU A 186 0.93 23.43 -3.88
CA LEU A 186 1.57 23.15 -2.59
C LEU A 186 2.44 21.89 -2.66
N ALA A 187 1.91 20.79 -3.21
CA ALA A 187 2.68 19.56 -3.38
C ALA A 187 3.95 19.78 -4.24
N ARG A 188 3.85 20.57 -5.32
CA ARG A 188 4.99 20.93 -6.17
C ARG A 188 6.06 21.70 -5.40
N ASP A 189 5.66 22.71 -4.62
CA ASP A 189 6.58 23.51 -3.82
C ASP A 189 7.28 22.66 -2.74
N LEU A 190 6.54 21.74 -2.11
CA LEU A 190 7.09 20.82 -1.11
C LEU A 190 8.04 19.79 -1.74
N MET A 191 7.76 19.29 -2.94
CA MET A 191 8.67 18.40 -3.67
C MET A 191 9.97 19.12 -4.05
N VAL A 192 9.89 20.33 -4.62
CA VAL A 192 11.07 21.12 -5.02
C VAL A 192 11.93 21.49 -3.81
N SER A 193 11.30 21.78 -2.67
CA SER A 193 12.01 22.03 -1.40
C SER A 193 12.51 20.77 -0.69
N GLY A 194 12.25 19.57 -1.23
CA GLY A 194 12.70 18.30 -0.68
C GLY A 194 11.94 17.84 0.57
N LYS A 195 10.77 18.43 0.86
CA LYS A 195 9.93 18.11 2.03
C LYS A 195 8.98 16.95 1.79
N LEU A 196 8.68 16.60 0.54
CA LEU A 196 7.95 15.39 0.17
C LEU A 196 8.91 14.35 -0.44
N PRO A 197 9.70 13.64 0.38
CA PRO A 197 10.72 12.72 -0.13
C PRO A 197 10.13 11.41 -0.65
N GLY A 198 8.86 11.07 -0.38
CA GLY A 198 8.40 9.73 -0.65
C GLY A 198 6.93 9.53 -0.96
N LEU A 199 6.62 8.24 -1.11
CA LEU A 199 5.33 7.73 -1.54
C LEU A 199 4.77 6.79 -0.48
N SER A 200 3.45 6.77 -0.33
CA SER A 200 2.79 5.87 0.59
C SER A 200 1.52 5.26 -0.01
N LEU A 201 1.40 3.95 0.12
CA LEU A 201 0.17 3.25 -0.23
C LEU A 201 -0.90 3.56 0.81
N GLY A 202 -2.07 4.02 0.36
CA GLY A 202 -3.20 4.28 1.24
C GLY A 202 -3.81 3.01 1.85
N ARG A 203 -5.08 3.12 2.21
CA ARG A 203 -5.85 1.96 2.69
C ARG A 203 -5.87 0.88 1.62
N LYS A 204 -5.63 -0.35 2.05
CA LYS A 204 -5.43 -1.49 1.17
C LYS A 204 -6.08 -2.75 1.73
N GLU A 205 -6.73 -3.50 0.87
CA GLU A 205 -7.20 -4.85 1.16
C GLU A 205 -6.12 -5.83 0.67
N THR A 206 -5.70 -6.75 1.54
CA THR A 206 -4.55 -7.62 1.24
C THR A 206 -4.80 -9.06 1.68
N MET A 207 -4.15 -10.00 1.00
CA MET A 207 -3.94 -11.35 1.52
C MET A 207 -2.56 -11.39 2.17
N ALA A 208 -2.56 -11.25 3.49
CA ALA A 208 -1.37 -11.32 4.31
C ALA A 208 -1.39 -12.57 5.19
N ARG A 209 -0.20 -13.10 5.51
CA ARG A 209 -0.04 -14.14 6.53
C ARG A 209 0.96 -13.67 7.59
N PRO A 210 0.72 -13.94 8.88
CA PRO A 210 1.73 -13.67 9.90
C PRO A 210 3.03 -14.42 9.59
N ILE A 211 4.15 -13.78 9.90
CA ILE A 211 5.47 -14.41 9.87
C ILE A 211 6.08 -14.44 11.28
N ALA A 212 7.03 -13.57 11.60
CA ALA A 212 7.71 -13.50 12.88
C ALA A 212 7.61 -12.09 13.47
N SER A 213 7.71 -11.98 14.80
CA SER A 213 7.82 -10.71 15.51
C SER A 213 6.69 -9.71 15.22
N GLY A 214 5.45 -10.20 15.04
CA GLY A 214 4.30 -9.34 14.73
C GLY A 214 4.21 -8.88 13.28
N ILE A 215 5.22 -9.17 12.45
CA ILE A 215 5.25 -8.79 11.04
C ILE A 215 4.37 -9.73 10.21
N SER A 216 3.64 -9.18 9.25
CA SER A 216 2.88 -9.93 8.26
C SER A 216 3.52 -9.88 6.87
N PHE A 217 3.54 -11.02 6.18
CA PHE A 217 3.96 -11.10 4.78
C PHE A 217 2.74 -10.93 3.86
N VAL A 218 2.73 -9.85 3.10
CA VAL A 218 1.70 -9.55 2.10
C VAL A 218 2.05 -10.26 0.80
N ARG A 219 1.28 -11.31 0.46
CA ARG A 219 1.46 -12.07 -0.77
C ARG A 219 0.70 -11.46 -1.94
N GLN A 220 -0.41 -10.78 -1.65
CA GLN A 220 -1.28 -10.22 -2.68
C GLN A 220 -2.00 -8.98 -2.15
N VAL A 221 -2.10 -7.97 -2.99
CA VAL A 221 -2.94 -6.79 -2.81
C VAL A 221 -4.20 -6.97 -3.65
N LEU A 222 -5.36 -6.83 -3.02
CA LEU A 222 -6.66 -7.01 -3.64
C LEU A 222 -7.26 -5.68 -4.12
N ARG A 223 -7.00 -4.61 -3.37
CA ARG A 223 -7.50 -3.27 -3.65
C ARG A 223 -6.62 -2.22 -2.98
N ILE A 224 -6.42 -1.10 -3.68
CA ILE A 224 -5.84 0.16 -3.21
C ILE A 224 -6.59 1.28 -3.89
N ASP A 225 -6.96 2.30 -3.13
CA ASP A 225 -7.67 3.47 -3.65
C ASP A 225 -6.73 4.62 -4.01
N GLU A 226 -5.57 4.72 -3.37
CA GLU A 226 -4.65 5.85 -3.52
C GLU A 226 -3.17 5.45 -3.34
N ILE A 227 -2.30 6.23 -3.96
CA ILE A 227 -0.87 6.30 -3.67
C ILE A 227 -0.54 7.79 -3.49
N SER A 228 -0.15 8.17 -2.28
CA SER A 228 0.00 9.57 -1.89
C SER A 228 1.46 10.01 -1.88
N LEU A 229 1.70 11.29 -2.19
CA LEU A 229 2.96 11.97 -1.87
C LEU A 229 2.95 12.28 -0.38
N VAL A 230 4.04 11.96 0.32
CA VAL A 230 4.13 12.11 1.77
C VAL A 230 5.50 12.59 2.23
N GLU A 231 5.51 13.34 3.34
CA GLU A 231 6.69 13.76 4.09
C GLU A 231 7.31 12.54 4.79
N GLU A 232 6.46 11.67 5.34
CA GLU A 232 6.84 10.50 6.13
C GLU A 232 6.28 9.18 5.54
N PRO A 233 7.05 8.50 4.67
CA PRO A 233 6.65 7.21 4.12
C PRO A 233 6.56 6.12 5.20
N ARG A 234 5.44 5.37 5.23
CA ARG A 234 5.32 4.18 6.11
C ARG A 234 6.34 3.10 5.79
N CYS A 235 6.85 3.07 4.55
CA CYS A 235 7.92 2.17 4.17
C CYS A 235 9.19 2.97 3.89
N PRO A 236 10.32 2.71 4.59
CA PRO A 236 11.53 3.52 4.47
C PRO A 236 12.12 3.60 3.05
N ALA A 237 11.86 2.59 2.22
CA ALA A 237 12.34 2.51 0.84
C ALA A 237 11.30 2.98 -0.20
N ALA A 238 10.20 3.60 0.24
CA ALA A 238 9.17 4.15 -0.64
C ALA A 238 9.44 5.63 -0.92
N LEU A 239 10.42 5.90 -1.79
CA LEU A 239 10.94 7.24 -2.05
C LEU A 239 10.65 7.70 -3.48
N ILE A 240 10.64 9.02 -3.66
CA ILE A 240 10.68 9.67 -4.97
C ILE A 240 12.14 9.72 -5.41
N ASP A 241 12.44 9.06 -6.53
CA ASP A 241 13.81 8.94 -7.07
C ASP A 241 14.15 10.08 -8.02
N SER A 242 13.15 10.67 -8.70
CA SER A 242 13.35 11.72 -9.69
C SER A 242 12.15 12.66 -9.80
N ILE A 243 12.42 13.95 -9.87
CA ILE A 243 11.46 15.03 -10.14
C ILE A 243 11.99 15.82 -11.33
N CYS A 244 11.15 16.09 -12.34
CA CYS A 244 11.55 16.85 -13.52
C CYS A 244 10.45 17.83 -13.92
N GLU A 245 10.84 19.09 -14.15
CA GLU A 245 9.98 20.11 -14.73
C GLU A 245 10.19 20.15 -16.25
N MET A 246 9.11 19.96 -17.00
CA MET A 246 9.10 19.99 -18.46
C MET A 246 8.35 21.23 -18.93
N GLY A 247 9.01 22.08 -19.72
CA GLY A 247 8.33 23.17 -20.41
C GLY A 247 7.41 22.61 -21.50
N ALA A 248 6.19 23.14 -21.59
CA ALA A 248 5.35 22.90 -22.75
C ALA A 248 5.98 23.63 -23.95
N GLY A 249 6.59 22.86 -24.86
CA GLY A 249 7.17 23.35 -26.11
C GLY A 249 6.15 23.65 -27.19
#